data_AF-A0AAW0GTU8-F1
#
_entry.id   AF-A0AAW0GTU8-F1
#
_cell.length_a   1.000
_cell.length_b   1.000
_cell.length_c   1.000
_cell.angle_alpha   90.00
_cell.angle_beta   90.00
_cell.angle_gamma   90.00
#
_symmetry.space_group_name_H-M   'P 1'
#
loop_
_entity.id
_entity.type
_entity.pdbx_description
1 polymer ?
#
loop_
_entity_poly.entity_id
_entity_poly.type
_entity_poly.pdbx_seq_one_letter_code
_entity_poly.pdbx_strand_id
1 'polypeptide(L)'
;MSEEQTPTNSTPTALSNSPSSTSIAVPNRSDLIQKARAFLQSPQVRNEDYAAKRIFLSEKGLNDIEIDSLLQETVFQPPVVPPRTYPQPPPSNLPNLLIGLARILSWLAGGSAAFLLLYFRYIFPRLSQSFQARLSIRSHQKELLRKLTESLTDLKANQSRTFEVLPEPRLYKEDDKYKDCHSLEDLAPLSEDVRELPATVLLRCSIEDLAAKSEPVTDAAIFAGLESNWPWLQSDEGSGYMETIWNTLHTTPLFAQEQKDDVTLWSYTPPAPTPPTALETSLSTLRATLPPARTSLHPFQHTLQALTDFTGYIASQTYAIPSTLRFSGIGMNTPLPPGEEEVRREIRALKGLVLNRRSFLPSTPKLPSELPTP
;
A
#
# COMPACT_ATOMS: atom_id res chain seq x y z
N MET A 1 27.31 -54.08 -59.49
CA MET A 1 27.62 -55.06 -60.55
C MET A 1 29.07 -55.42 -60.35
N SER A 2 29.46 -56.60 -59.89
CA SER A 2 28.76 -57.89 -59.80
C SER A 2 29.58 -58.83 -58.92
N GLU A 3 28.90 -59.78 -58.28
CA GLU A 3 29.25 -61.21 -58.05
C GLU A 3 30.64 -61.51 -57.44
N GLU A 4 30.78 -62.00 -56.20
CA GLU A 4 30.31 -63.29 -55.63
C GLU A 4 30.52 -64.49 -56.55
N GLN A 5 31.49 -65.36 -56.24
CA GLN A 5 31.24 -66.80 -56.00
C GLN A 5 32.50 -67.63 -55.74
N THR A 6 32.36 -68.46 -54.70
CA THR A 6 33.06 -69.70 -54.35
C THR A 6 33.14 -70.74 -55.48
N PRO A 7 33.95 -71.80 -55.34
CA PRO A 7 33.37 -73.12 -54.99
C PRO A 7 34.25 -73.94 -54.00
N THR A 8 33.76 -74.56 -52.93
CA THR A 8 33.17 -75.94 -52.77
C THR A 8 33.90 -77.04 -53.57
N ASN A 9 34.66 -77.95 -52.94
CA ASN A 9 34.25 -79.15 -52.16
C ASN A 9 34.34 -80.43 -53.02
N SER A 10 35.14 -81.44 -52.61
CA SER A 10 34.76 -82.88 -52.60
C SER A 10 35.93 -83.83 -52.25
N THR A 11 35.69 -84.65 -51.23
CA THR A 11 36.34 -85.95 -50.95
C THR A 11 35.79 -87.03 -51.91
N PRO A 12 36.49 -88.16 -52.17
CA PRO A 12 36.18 -89.39 -51.41
C PRO A 12 37.35 -90.39 -51.16
N THR A 13 37.15 -91.18 -50.09
CA THR A 13 37.50 -92.60 -49.75
C THR A 13 38.06 -93.50 -50.89
N ALA A 14 38.90 -94.55 -50.75
CA ALA A 14 39.22 -95.48 -49.66
C ALA A 14 40.45 -96.41 -49.98
N LEU A 15 41.13 -96.89 -48.91
CA LEU A 15 41.75 -98.22 -48.66
C LEU A 15 42.94 -98.76 -49.49
N SER A 16 44.08 -98.99 -48.82
CA SER A 16 44.83 -100.27 -48.93
C SER A 16 45.81 -100.52 -47.77
N ASN A 17 45.50 -101.58 -47.02
CA ASN A 17 46.34 -102.65 -46.46
C ASN A 17 47.54 -102.40 -45.52
N SER A 18 47.35 -102.94 -44.30
CA SER A 18 48.30 -103.37 -43.27
C SER A 18 49.19 -104.55 -43.74
N PRO A 19 50.34 -104.84 -43.09
CA PRO A 19 50.35 -105.84 -42.01
C PRO A 19 51.38 -105.45 -40.91
N SER A 20 51.48 -105.99 -39.69
CA SER A 20 50.84 -107.04 -38.90
C SER A 20 51.60 -107.08 -37.57
N SER A 21 50.91 -107.16 -36.43
CA SER A 21 51.34 -107.99 -35.29
C SER A 21 50.26 -108.00 -34.22
N THR A 22 49.60 -109.15 -34.12
CA THR A 22 48.68 -109.56 -33.05
C THR A 22 49.44 -109.69 -31.72
N SER A 23 48.97 -109.02 -30.66
CA SER A 23 49.16 -109.53 -29.29
C SER A 23 47.92 -109.22 -28.46
N ILE A 24 47.30 -110.28 -27.98
CA ILE A 24 46.18 -110.27 -27.04
C ILE A 24 46.70 -109.86 -25.65
N ALA A 25 45.95 -108.94 -25.02
CA ALA A 25 45.80 -108.74 -23.56
C ALA A 25 46.99 -108.24 -22.72
N VAL A 26 47.22 -106.92 -22.75
CA VAL A 26 47.11 -106.02 -21.58
C VAL A 26 46.74 -104.65 -22.15
N PRO A 27 45.62 -103.99 -21.76
CA PRO A 27 45.42 -102.61 -22.20
C PRO A 27 46.58 -101.77 -21.65
N ASN A 28 47.34 -101.12 -22.53
CA ASN A 28 48.42 -100.23 -22.13
C ASN A 28 47.85 -99.22 -21.13
N ARG A 29 48.38 -99.22 -19.91
CA ARG A 29 47.86 -98.45 -18.76
C ARG A 29 47.72 -96.96 -19.08
N SER A 30 48.62 -96.43 -19.93
CA SER A 30 48.58 -95.07 -20.48
C SER A 30 47.30 -94.78 -21.29
N ASP A 31 46.83 -95.74 -22.09
CA ASP A 31 45.66 -95.58 -22.94
C ASP A 31 44.38 -95.56 -22.10
N LEU A 32 44.38 -96.29 -20.97
CA LEU A 32 43.31 -96.24 -19.98
C LEU A 32 43.24 -94.88 -19.29
N ILE A 33 44.38 -94.33 -18.88
CA ILE A 33 44.50 -92.98 -18.28
C ILE A 33 44.06 -91.91 -19.29
N GLN A 34 44.41 -92.04 -20.57
CA GLN A 34 44.00 -91.10 -21.61
C GLN A 34 42.49 -91.14 -21.88
N LYS A 35 41.89 -92.34 -21.90
CA LYS A 35 40.43 -92.50 -21.98
C LYS A 35 39.72 -91.95 -20.74
N ALA A 36 40.30 -92.16 -19.55
CA ALA A 36 39.78 -91.58 -18.30
C ALA A 36 39.82 -90.05 -18.34
N ARG A 37 40.90 -89.43 -18.85
CA ARG A 37 40.97 -87.98 -19.07
C ARG A 37 39.89 -87.48 -20.04
N ALA A 38 39.72 -88.16 -21.17
CA ALA A 38 38.69 -87.81 -22.15
C ALA A 38 37.26 -87.94 -21.56
N PHE A 39 37.02 -88.97 -20.74
CA PHE A 39 35.77 -89.17 -20.04
C PHE A 39 35.48 -88.04 -19.03
N LEU A 40 36.46 -87.68 -18.20
CA LEU A 40 36.33 -86.59 -17.23
C LEU A 40 36.18 -85.21 -17.89
N GLN A 41 36.71 -85.01 -19.11
CA GLN A 41 36.54 -83.77 -19.88
C GLN A 41 35.16 -83.67 -20.56
N SER A 42 34.41 -84.78 -20.67
CA SER A 42 33.10 -84.77 -21.31
C SER A 42 32.08 -83.95 -20.49
N PRO A 43 31.20 -83.17 -21.14
CA PRO A 43 30.32 -82.21 -20.45
C PRO A 43 29.27 -82.89 -19.56
N GLN A 44 28.90 -84.13 -19.85
CA GLN A 44 27.94 -84.90 -19.06
C GLN A 44 28.56 -85.40 -17.74
N VAL A 45 29.83 -85.84 -17.78
CA VAL A 45 30.53 -86.37 -16.60
C VAL A 45 31.06 -85.24 -15.72
N ARG A 46 31.36 -84.06 -16.28
CA ARG A 46 31.84 -82.89 -15.51
C ARG A 46 30.96 -82.58 -14.29
N ASN A 47 29.65 -82.68 -14.43
CA ASN A 47 28.68 -82.31 -13.39
C ASN A 47 28.29 -83.48 -12.46
N GLU A 48 28.77 -84.69 -12.70
CA GLU A 48 28.48 -85.87 -11.87
C GLU A 48 29.24 -85.82 -10.53
N ASP A 49 28.70 -86.46 -9.49
CA ASP A 49 29.28 -86.51 -8.15
C ASP A 49 30.70 -87.11 -8.13
N TYR A 50 31.55 -86.52 -7.29
CA TYR A 50 32.95 -86.92 -7.14
C TYR A 50 33.10 -88.40 -6.74
N ALA A 51 32.21 -88.89 -5.88
CA ALA A 51 32.19 -90.29 -5.44
C ALA A 51 31.86 -91.25 -6.58
N ALA A 52 30.89 -90.91 -7.45
CA ALA A 52 30.52 -91.73 -8.60
C ALA A 52 31.66 -91.83 -9.62
N LYS A 53 32.41 -90.73 -9.83
CA LYS A 53 33.61 -90.71 -10.68
C LYS A 53 34.71 -91.64 -10.14
N ARG A 54 34.97 -91.61 -8.83
CA ARG A 54 35.95 -92.52 -8.21
C ARG A 54 35.55 -93.98 -8.36
N ILE A 55 34.29 -94.31 -8.07
CA ILE A 55 33.77 -95.67 -8.19
C ILE A 55 33.91 -96.15 -9.63
N PHE A 56 33.46 -95.37 -10.62
CA PHE A 56 33.57 -95.74 -12.03
C PHE A 56 35.02 -95.92 -12.48
N LEU A 57 35.94 -95.04 -12.08
CA LEU A 57 37.35 -95.16 -12.45
C LEU A 57 38.03 -96.36 -11.77
N SER A 58 37.66 -96.66 -10.52
CA SER A 58 38.13 -97.86 -9.82
C SER A 58 37.58 -99.15 -10.46
N GLU A 59 36.31 -99.18 -10.87
CA GLU A 59 35.71 -100.31 -11.60
C GLU A 59 36.37 -100.54 -12.96
N LYS A 60 36.91 -99.47 -13.57
CA LYS A 60 37.70 -99.58 -14.81
C LYS A 60 39.14 -100.04 -14.59
N GLY A 61 39.55 -100.31 -13.35
CA GLY A 61 40.85 -100.90 -13.02
C GLY A 61 41.99 -99.88 -12.91
N LEU A 62 41.66 -98.60 -12.66
CA LEU A 62 42.65 -97.55 -12.36
C LEU A 62 43.00 -97.56 -10.87
N ASN A 63 44.26 -97.27 -10.53
CA ASN A 63 44.72 -97.25 -9.13
C ASN A 63 44.27 -95.96 -8.41
N ASP A 64 43.99 -96.03 -7.11
CA ASP A 64 43.48 -94.90 -6.32
C ASP A 64 44.38 -93.66 -6.38
N ILE A 65 45.70 -93.86 -6.44
CA ILE A 65 46.69 -92.78 -6.56
C ILE A 65 46.59 -92.09 -7.94
N GLU A 66 46.33 -92.86 -8.99
CA GLU A 66 46.14 -92.33 -10.35
C GLU A 66 44.81 -91.60 -10.48
N ILE A 67 43.77 -92.13 -9.83
CA ILE A 67 42.44 -91.51 -9.77
C ILE A 67 42.51 -90.16 -9.06
N ASP A 68 43.19 -90.08 -7.91
CA ASP A 68 43.34 -88.84 -7.17
C ASP A 68 44.17 -87.81 -7.96
N SER A 69 45.23 -88.25 -8.67
CA SER A 69 45.99 -87.38 -9.56
C SER A 69 45.14 -86.84 -10.73
N LEU A 70 44.27 -87.66 -11.32
CA LEU A 70 43.40 -87.25 -12.43
C LEU A 70 42.28 -86.31 -11.98
N LEU A 71 41.68 -86.59 -10.83
CA LEU A 71 40.65 -85.74 -10.27
C LEU A 71 41.24 -84.39 -9.85
N GLN A 72 42.43 -84.39 -9.27
CA GLN A 72 43.14 -83.16 -8.94
C GLN A 72 43.49 -82.35 -10.20
N GLU A 73 43.92 -82.99 -11.29
CA GLU A 73 44.18 -82.33 -12.58
C GLU A 73 42.93 -81.64 -13.16
N THR A 74 41.73 -82.22 -12.97
CA THR A 74 40.48 -81.63 -13.46
C THR A 74 39.93 -80.47 -12.63
N VAL A 75 40.23 -80.41 -11.33
CA VAL A 75 39.76 -79.34 -10.44
C VAL A 75 40.50 -78.01 -10.71
N PHE A 76 41.70 -78.06 -11.28
CA PHE A 76 42.52 -76.88 -11.58
C PHE A 76 42.16 -76.15 -12.88
N GLN A 77 41.00 -76.40 -13.49
CA GLN A 77 40.54 -75.63 -14.65
C GLN A 77 39.70 -74.43 -14.17
N PRO A 78 40.25 -73.20 -14.09
CA PRO A 78 39.47 -72.04 -13.66
C PRO A 78 38.35 -71.75 -14.66
N PRO A 79 37.14 -71.35 -14.21
CA PRO A 79 36.08 -70.97 -15.13
C PRO A 79 36.54 -69.82 -16.01
N VAL A 80 36.34 -69.94 -17.33
CA VAL A 80 36.61 -68.87 -18.28
C VAL A 80 35.62 -67.74 -17.99
N VAL A 81 36.08 -66.73 -17.24
CA VAL A 81 35.32 -65.50 -17.00
C VAL A 81 35.22 -64.75 -18.33
N PRO A 82 34.01 -64.49 -18.87
CA PRO A 82 33.88 -63.68 -20.07
C PRO A 82 34.45 -62.28 -19.81
N PRO A 83 35.04 -61.60 -20.81
CA PRO A 83 35.56 -60.26 -20.64
C PRO A 83 34.48 -59.35 -20.02
N ARG A 84 34.87 -58.59 -18.98
CA ARG A 84 34.01 -57.60 -18.31
C ARG A 84 33.47 -56.60 -19.34
N THR A 85 32.29 -56.84 -19.87
CA THR A 85 31.55 -55.91 -20.74
C THR A 85 30.65 -55.03 -19.88
N TYR A 86 31.24 -54.27 -18.95
CA TYR A 86 30.53 -53.11 -18.41
C TYR A 86 30.64 -51.99 -19.44
N PRO A 87 29.54 -51.36 -19.86
CA PRO A 87 29.62 -50.13 -20.64
C PRO A 87 30.40 -49.10 -19.82
N GLN A 88 31.34 -48.39 -20.45
CA GLN A 88 32.04 -47.29 -19.79
C GLN A 88 31.00 -46.28 -19.28
N PRO A 89 31.10 -45.81 -18.02
CA PRO A 89 30.17 -44.79 -17.52
C PRO A 89 30.33 -43.52 -18.38
N PRO A 90 29.22 -42.83 -18.71
CA PRO A 90 29.28 -41.63 -19.51
C PRO A 90 30.17 -40.55 -18.83
N PRO A 91 30.91 -39.73 -19.59
CA PRO A 91 31.72 -38.67 -19.02
C PRO A 91 30.85 -37.67 -18.23
N SER A 92 31.40 -37.12 -17.15
CA SER A 92 30.67 -36.24 -16.23
C SER A 92 30.25 -34.92 -16.89
N ASN A 93 28.96 -34.54 -16.77
CA ASN A 93 28.42 -33.27 -17.25
C ASN A 93 28.65 -32.06 -16.32
N LEU A 94 29.45 -32.22 -15.26
CA LEU A 94 29.80 -31.14 -14.31
C LEU A 94 30.39 -29.87 -14.95
N PRO A 95 31.34 -29.92 -15.90
CA PRO A 95 31.90 -28.69 -16.48
C PRO A 95 30.85 -27.88 -17.24
N ASN A 96 29.92 -28.55 -17.95
CA ASN A 96 28.82 -27.88 -18.65
C ASN A 96 27.82 -27.24 -17.66
N LEU A 97 27.55 -27.89 -16.53
CA LEU A 97 26.69 -27.34 -15.48
C LEU A 97 27.32 -26.09 -14.84
N LEU A 98 28.63 -26.14 -14.53
CA LEU A 98 29.36 -24.99 -13.99
C LEU A 98 29.40 -23.82 -14.97
N ILE A 99 29.61 -24.06 -16.27
CA ILE A 99 29.50 -23.03 -17.30
C ILE A 99 28.09 -22.40 -17.33
N GLY A 100 27.05 -23.23 -17.21
CA GLY A 100 25.65 -22.77 -17.16
C GLY A 100 25.37 -21.90 -15.94
N LEU A 101 25.83 -22.32 -14.77
CA LEU A 101 25.69 -21.57 -13.51
C LEU A 101 26.45 -20.25 -13.57
N ALA A 102 27.69 -20.26 -14.06
CA ALA A 102 28.50 -19.05 -14.21
C ALA A 102 27.83 -18.03 -15.15
N ARG A 103 27.18 -18.51 -16.23
CA ARG A 103 26.41 -17.66 -17.13
C ARG A 103 25.25 -17.00 -16.40
N ILE A 104 24.42 -17.77 -15.69
CA ILE A 104 23.27 -17.23 -14.93
C ILE A 104 23.73 -16.21 -13.89
N LEU A 105 24.79 -16.52 -13.14
CA LEU A 105 25.37 -15.60 -12.16
C LEU A 105 25.89 -14.32 -12.83
N SER A 106 26.49 -14.40 -14.02
CA SER A 106 26.91 -13.22 -14.78
C SER A 106 25.74 -12.35 -15.23
N TRP A 107 24.63 -12.96 -15.67
CA TRP A 107 23.41 -12.21 -16.03
C TRP A 107 22.79 -11.55 -14.81
N LEU A 108 22.76 -12.26 -13.68
CA LEU A 108 22.20 -11.74 -12.43
C LEU A 108 23.07 -10.61 -11.85
N ALA A 109 24.39 -10.79 -11.82
CA ALA A 109 25.33 -9.78 -11.36
C ALA A 109 25.35 -8.55 -12.28
N GLY A 110 25.37 -8.76 -13.60
CA GLY A 110 25.31 -7.67 -14.58
C GLY A 110 23.99 -6.91 -14.54
N GLY A 111 22.86 -7.63 -14.44
CA GLY A 111 21.54 -7.04 -14.28
C GLY A 111 21.42 -6.22 -13.00
N SER A 112 21.86 -6.77 -11.86
CA SER A 112 21.87 -6.07 -10.57
C SER A 112 22.72 -4.79 -10.62
N ALA A 113 23.93 -4.87 -11.20
CA ALA A 113 24.79 -3.70 -11.36
C ALA A 113 24.15 -2.62 -12.25
N ALA A 114 23.50 -3.01 -13.35
CA ALA A 114 22.78 -2.07 -14.22
C ALA A 114 21.60 -1.40 -13.50
N PHE A 115 20.82 -2.15 -12.72
CA PHE A 115 19.74 -1.59 -11.88
C PHE A 115 20.28 -0.62 -10.83
N LEU A 116 21.39 -0.96 -10.18
CA LEU A 116 22.02 -0.10 -9.18
C LEU A 116 22.50 1.22 -9.80
N LEU A 117 23.11 1.14 -10.99
CA LEU A 117 23.51 2.32 -11.75
C LEU A 117 22.30 3.17 -12.14
N LEU A 118 21.21 2.57 -12.63
CA LEU A 118 19.98 3.31 -12.94
C LEU A 118 19.40 4.00 -11.71
N TYR A 119 19.37 3.31 -10.57
CA TYR A 119 18.89 3.86 -9.31
C TYR A 119 19.71 5.06 -8.85
N PHE A 120 21.03 4.91 -8.73
CA PHE A 120 21.89 5.98 -8.22
C PHE A 120 22.08 7.12 -9.21
N ARG A 121 22.09 6.84 -10.52
CA ARG A 121 22.30 7.86 -11.56
C ARG A 121 21.05 8.67 -11.88
N TYR A 122 19.86 8.06 -11.79
CA TYR A 122 18.63 8.70 -12.29
C TYR A 122 17.52 8.81 -11.24
N ILE A 123 17.20 7.73 -10.54
CA ILE A 123 16.06 7.71 -9.61
C ILE A 123 16.38 8.54 -8.36
N PHE A 124 17.50 8.27 -7.71
CA PHE A 124 17.92 8.95 -6.50
C PHE A 124 18.05 10.47 -6.64
N PRO A 125 18.77 11.03 -7.64
CA PRO A 125 18.91 12.47 -7.76
C PRO A 125 17.57 13.16 -8.00
N ARG A 126 16.69 12.61 -8.86
CA ARG A 126 15.36 13.19 -9.08
C ARG A 126 14.49 13.16 -7.82
N LEU A 127 14.54 12.04 -7.09
CA LEU A 127 13.78 11.91 -5.86
C LEU A 127 14.27 12.91 -4.81
N SER A 128 15.59 13.03 -4.63
CA SER A 128 16.20 14.00 -3.69
C SER A 128 15.85 15.45 -4.04
N GLN A 129 15.93 15.84 -5.32
CA GLN A 129 15.55 17.18 -5.79
C GLN A 129 14.07 17.48 -5.49
N SER A 130 13.19 16.51 -5.74
CA SER A 130 11.77 16.68 -5.44
C SER A 130 11.50 16.85 -3.94
N PHE A 131 12.22 16.11 -3.08
CA PHE A 131 12.11 16.24 -1.64
C PHE A 131 12.63 17.58 -1.14
N GLN A 132 13.79 18.03 -1.64
CA GLN A 132 14.36 19.32 -1.28
C GLN A 132 13.47 20.48 -1.72
N ALA A 133 12.90 20.44 -2.93
CA ALA A 133 11.96 21.45 -3.40
C ALA A 133 10.68 21.51 -2.54
N ARG A 134 10.15 20.36 -2.11
CA ARG A 134 8.99 20.33 -1.20
C ARG A 134 9.33 20.89 0.17
N LEU A 135 10.52 20.57 0.69
CA LEU A 135 11.00 21.09 1.97
C LEU A 135 11.22 22.60 1.91
N SER A 136 11.79 23.11 0.81
CA SER A 136 12.03 24.54 0.64
C SER A 136 10.72 25.34 0.61
N ILE A 137 9.69 24.86 -0.10
CA ILE A 137 8.35 25.48 -0.10
C ILE A 137 7.77 25.53 1.33
N ARG A 138 7.82 24.42 2.06
CA ARG A 138 7.31 24.39 3.45
C ARG A 138 8.09 25.33 4.36
N SER A 139 9.40 25.38 4.23
CA SER A 139 10.24 26.29 5.01
C SER A 139 9.94 27.75 4.68
N HIS A 140 9.74 28.08 3.40
CA HIS A 140 9.41 29.42 2.94
C HIS A 140 8.03 29.86 3.46
N GLN A 141 7.02 28.99 3.40
CA GLN A 141 5.70 29.26 3.97
C GLN A 141 5.78 29.54 5.48
N LYS A 142 6.53 28.72 6.22
CA LYS A 142 6.75 28.95 7.67
C LYS A 142 7.45 30.27 7.92
N GLU A 143 8.45 30.61 7.12
CA GLU A 143 9.21 31.85 7.26
C GLU A 143 8.35 33.07 6.96
N LEU A 144 7.49 33.03 5.95
CA LEU A 144 6.53 34.11 5.66
C LEU A 144 5.54 34.31 6.81
N LEU A 145 5.01 33.22 7.37
CA LEU A 145 4.12 33.30 8.54
C LEU A 145 4.86 33.87 9.77
N ARG A 146 6.12 33.49 9.97
CA ARG A 146 6.95 34.03 11.04
C ARG A 146 7.12 35.55 10.89
N LYS A 147 7.45 36.02 9.69
CA LYS A 147 7.59 37.45 9.38
C LYS A 147 6.28 38.22 9.55
N LEU A 148 5.16 37.62 9.15
CA LEU A 148 3.84 38.22 9.37
C LEU A 148 3.59 38.41 10.87
N THR A 149 3.78 37.35 11.67
CA THR A 149 3.59 37.42 13.12
C THR A 149 4.49 38.48 13.76
N GLU A 150 5.76 38.53 13.37
CA GLU A 150 6.72 39.55 13.82
C GLU A 150 6.27 40.97 13.45
N SER A 151 5.82 41.18 12.21
CA SER A 151 5.30 42.48 11.77
C SER A 151 4.02 42.90 12.50
N LEU A 152 3.15 41.95 12.87
CA LEU A 152 1.95 42.24 13.65
C LEU A 152 2.30 42.59 15.10
N THR A 153 3.30 41.93 15.71
CA THR A 153 3.76 42.29 17.05
C THR A 153 4.39 43.67 17.06
N ASP A 154 5.19 44.01 16.05
CA ASP A 154 5.81 45.32 15.92
C ASP A 154 4.77 46.41 15.66
N LEU A 155 3.80 46.15 14.79
CA LEU A 155 2.71 47.08 14.53
C LEU A 155 1.86 47.31 15.78
N LYS A 156 1.55 46.25 16.55
CA LYS A 156 0.82 46.38 17.81
C LYS A 156 1.60 47.20 18.84
N ALA A 157 2.91 47.00 18.96
CA ALA A 157 3.75 47.78 19.85
C ALA A 157 3.87 49.25 19.42
N ASN A 158 3.94 49.51 18.11
CA ASN A 158 3.95 50.87 17.58
C ASN A 158 2.58 51.55 17.75
N GLN A 159 1.49 50.81 17.57
CA GLN A 159 0.15 51.29 17.87
C GLN A 159 0.02 51.68 19.33
N SER A 160 0.41 50.82 20.28
CA SER A 160 0.29 51.16 21.72
C SER A 160 1.07 52.42 22.06
N ARG A 161 2.32 52.56 21.58
CA ARG A 161 3.13 53.77 21.77
C ARG A 161 2.49 55.02 21.17
N THR A 162 1.83 54.89 20.02
CA THR A 162 1.18 56.03 19.36
C THR A 162 -0.11 56.40 20.08
N PHE A 163 -0.86 55.40 20.55
CA PHE A 163 -2.10 55.61 21.31
C PHE A 163 -1.85 56.14 22.72
N GLU A 164 -0.69 55.89 23.34
CA GLU A 164 -0.31 56.55 24.59
C GLU A 164 -0.23 58.09 24.46
N VAL A 165 0.04 58.61 23.26
CA VAL A 165 0.14 60.05 23.00
C VAL A 165 -1.23 60.66 22.66
N LEU A 166 -2.17 59.86 22.17
CA LEU A 166 -3.49 60.32 21.77
C LEU A 166 -4.47 60.19 22.94
N PRO A 167 -5.37 61.16 23.15
CA PRO A 167 -6.49 60.96 24.07
C PRO A 167 -7.32 59.77 23.57
N GLU A 168 -7.62 58.83 24.46
CA GLU A 168 -8.42 57.65 24.10
C GLU A 168 -9.74 58.11 23.48
N PRO A 169 -10.09 57.62 22.27
CA PRO A 169 -11.40 57.91 21.70
C PRO A 169 -12.44 57.36 22.66
N ARG A 170 -13.28 58.24 23.21
CA ARG A 170 -14.43 57.85 24.02
C ARG A 170 -15.45 57.17 23.11
N LEU A 171 -15.22 55.90 22.82
CA LEU A 171 -16.22 55.05 22.20
C LEU A 171 -17.31 54.88 23.24
N TYR A 172 -18.42 55.59 23.05
CA TYR A 172 -19.61 55.35 23.85
C TYR A 172 -20.04 53.91 23.60
N LYS A 173 -19.83 53.07 24.61
CA LYS A 173 -20.24 51.67 24.63
C LYS A 173 -21.23 51.54 25.77
N GLU A 174 -22.48 51.29 25.42
CA GLU A 174 -23.52 51.00 26.42
C GLU A 174 -23.15 49.73 27.19
N ASP A 175 -23.40 49.74 28.49
CA ASP A 175 -23.26 48.56 29.33
C ASP A 175 -24.15 47.44 28.80
N ASP A 176 -23.59 46.23 28.77
CA ASP A 176 -24.25 45.06 28.19
C ASP A 176 -25.62 44.76 28.81
N LYS A 177 -25.88 45.27 30.03
CA LYS A 177 -27.15 45.13 30.76
C LYS A 177 -28.31 45.86 30.10
N TYR A 178 -28.05 47.01 29.46
CA TYR A 178 -29.09 47.90 28.96
C TYR A 178 -29.26 47.82 27.44
N LYS A 179 -28.43 47.06 26.74
CA LYS A 179 -28.46 46.97 25.27
C LYS A 179 -29.80 46.55 24.72
N ASP A 180 -30.49 45.64 25.41
CA ASP A 180 -31.74 45.02 24.96
C ASP A 180 -33.00 45.76 25.46
N CYS A 181 -32.85 46.81 26.27
CA CYS A 181 -33.98 47.55 26.85
C CYS A 181 -34.47 48.65 25.90
N HIS A 182 -35.65 48.48 25.31
CA HIS A 182 -36.21 49.44 24.35
C HIS A 182 -37.32 50.33 24.93
N SER A 183 -37.82 50.03 26.14
CA SER A 183 -38.86 50.82 26.80
C SER A 183 -38.47 51.22 28.23
N LEU A 184 -39.12 52.25 28.76
CA LEU A 184 -38.95 52.71 30.14
C LEU A 184 -39.49 51.68 31.16
N GLU A 185 -40.48 50.88 30.76
CA GLU A 185 -41.04 49.79 31.59
C GLU A 185 -40.06 48.61 31.72
N ASP A 186 -39.27 48.33 30.68
CA ASP A 186 -38.25 47.29 30.69
C ASP A 186 -37.04 47.64 31.56
N LEU A 187 -36.81 48.93 31.87
CA LEU A 187 -35.70 49.38 32.72
C LEU A 187 -35.99 49.25 34.23
N ALA A 188 -37.26 49.31 34.62
CA ALA A 188 -37.70 49.22 36.03
C ALA A 188 -37.30 47.90 36.73
N PRO A 189 -37.37 46.71 36.09
CA PRO A 189 -36.93 45.47 36.73
C PRO A 189 -35.41 45.23 36.70
N LEU A 190 -34.64 45.98 35.88
CA LEU A 190 -33.19 45.78 35.73
C LEU A 190 -32.33 46.66 36.64
N SER A 191 -32.91 47.62 37.35
CA SER A 191 -32.20 48.49 38.29
C SER A 191 -32.82 48.38 39.69
N GLU A 192 -32.00 48.04 40.69
CA GLU A 192 -32.44 48.07 42.11
C GLU A 192 -32.66 49.51 42.59
N ASP A 193 -31.90 50.47 42.02
CA ASP A 193 -32.03 51.89 42.26
C ASP A 193 -32.04 52.68 40.93
N VAL A 194 -33.15 53.37 40.67
CA VAL A 194 -33.33 54.21 39.46
C VAL A 194 -32.31 55.37 39.41
N ARG A 195 -31.68 55.70 40.55
CA ARG A 195 -30.65 56.75 40.69
C ARG A 195 -29.31 56.36 40.08
N GLU A 196 -29.06 55.06 39.88
CA GLU A 196 -27.81 54.55 39.31
C GLU A 196 -27.88 54.39 37.79
N LEU A 197 -29.03 54.66 37.16
CA LEU A 197 -29.20 54.57 35.72
C LEU A 197 -28.41 55.68 35.00
N PRO A 198 -27.65 55.35 33.94
CA PRO A 198 -27.06 56.35 33.08
C PRO A 198 -28.14 57.19 32.39
N ALA A 199 -28.03 58.51 32.46
CA ALA A 199 -28.96 59.44 31.83
C ALA A 199 -29.12 59.20 30.31
N THR A 200 -28.09 58.68 29.65
CA THR A 200 -28.12 58.34 28.22
C THR A 200 -29.06 57.17 27.88
N VAL A 201 -29.16 56.17 28.77
CA VAL A 201 -30.06 55.02 28.58
C VAL A 201 -31.52 55.44 28.80
N LEU A 202 -31.77 56.26 29.82
CA LEU A 202 -33.12 56.81 30.07
C LEU A 202 -33.61 57.65 28.89
N LEU A 203 -32.75 58.53 28.36
CA LEU A 203 -33.08 59.33 27.19
C LEU A 203 -33.37 58.46 25.97
N ARG A 204 -32.54 57.43 25.70
CA ARG A 204 -32.80 56.49 24.60
C ARG A 204 -34.16 55.82 24.71
N CYS A 205 -34.46 55.20 25.85
CA CYS A 205 -35.74 54.50 26.06
C CYS A 205 -36.94 55.46 26.03
N SER A 206 -36.79 56.70 26.50
CA SER A 206 -37.87 57.70 26.44
C SER A 206 -38.16 58.15 25.01
N ILE A 207 -37.13 58.30 24.17
CA ILE A 207 -37.27 58.68 22.76
C ILE A 207 -37.88 57.51 21.97
N GLU A 208 -37.47 56.28 22.24
CA GLU A 208 -38.04 55.07 21.62
C GLU A 208 -39.51 54.86 22.02
N ASP A 209 -39.88 55.08 23.28
CA ASP A 209 -41.27 55.01 23.76
C ASP A 209 -42.16 56.10 23.15
N LEU A 210 -41.67 57.34 23.02
CA LEU A 210 -42.41 58.42 22.39
C LEU A 210 -42.55 58.21 20.87
N ALA A 211 -41.51 57.67 20.22
CA ALA A 211 -41.57 57.26 18.83
C ALA A 211 -42.60 56.14 18.62
N ALA A 212 -42.67 55.15 19.52
CA ALA A 212 -43.66 54.08 19.49
C ALA A 212 -45.10 54.61 19.70
N LYS A 213 -45.26 55.68 20.50
CA LYS A 213 -46.54 56.37 20.74
C LYS A 213 -46.90 57.40 19.65
N SER A 214 -46.03 57.62 18.65
CA SER A 214 -46.19 58.59 17.56
C SER A 214 -46.41 60.05 18.00
N GLU A 215 -45.99 60.38 19.22
CA GLU A 215 -46.07 61.73 19.77
C GLU A 215 -44.84 62.54 19.30
N PRO A 216 -44.96 63.86 19.04
CA PRO A 216 -43.78 64.67 18.74
C PRO A 216 -42.78 64.56 19.89
N VAL A 217 -41.56 64.12 19.56
CA VAL A 217 -40.44 63.96 20.50
C VAL A 217 -39.85 65.33 20.82
N THR A 218 -40.66 66.17 21.47
CA THR A 218 -40.33 67.50 21.95
C THR A 218 -39.69 67.38 23.33
N ASP A 219 -38.86 68.34 23.72
CA ASP A 219 -38.25 68.41 25.05
C ASP A 219 -39.29 68.26 26.17
N ALA A 220 -40.38 69.02 26.11
CA ALA A 220 -41.47 68.96 27.08
C ALA A 220 -42.15 67.57 27.14
N ALA A 221 -42.27 66.87 26.00
CA ALA A 221 -42.89 65.55 25.95
C ALA A 221 -41.99 64.46 26.55
N ILE A 222 -40.67 64.56 26.34
CA ILE A 222 -39.68 63.67 26.96
C ILE A 222 -39.73 63.82 28.48
N PHE A 223 -39.65 65.05 29.00
CA PHE A 223 -39.65 65.27 30.45
C PHE A 223 -40.99 64.94 31.10
N ALA A 224 -42.13 65.24 30.45
CA ALA A 224 -43.45 64.81 30.93
C ALA A 224 -43.58 63.28 30.98
N GLY A 225 -43.04 62.56 30.00
CA GLY A 225 -43.00 61.10 29.98
C GLY A 225 -42.12 60.52 31.09
N LEU A 226 -40.98 61.13 31.38
CA LEU A 226 -40.09 60.71 32.47
C LEU A 226 -40.72 60.98 33.85
N GLU A 227 -41.34 62.15 34.05
CA GLU A 227 -42.02 62.51 35.30
C GLU A 227 -43.23 61.61 35.59
N SER A 228 -43.98 61.23 34.55
CA SER A 228 -45.14 60.34 34.70
C SER A 228 -44.73 58.92 35.11
N ASN A 229 -43.59 58.44 34.64
CA ASN A 229 -43.11 57.09 34.94
C ASN A 229 -42.37 57.02 36.29
N TRP A 230 -41.76 58.13 36.72
CA TRP A 230 -40.99 58.19 37.95
C TRP A 230 -41.28 59.47 38.75
N PRO A 231 -42.19 59.39 39.74
CA PRO A 231 -42.61 60.57 40.51
C PRO A 231 -41.50 61.16 41.40
N TRP A 232 -40.40 60.42 41.63
CA TRP A 232 -39.26 60.92 42.41
C TRP A 232 -38.48 62.03 41.69
N LEU A 233 -38.60 62.16 40.36
CA LEU A 233 -37.98 63.25 39.60
C LEU A 233 -38.55 64.63 39.97
N GLN A 234 -39.77 64.69 40.52
CA GLN A 234 -40.39 65.94 41.00
C GLN A 234 -39.84 66.40 42.36
N SER A 235 -39.00 65.59 43.01
CA SER A 235 -38.33 65.94 44.27
C SER A 235 -37.16 66.91 44.03
N ASP A 236 -36.71 67.58 45.10
CA ASP A 236 -35.57 68.51 45.06
C ASP A 236 -34.28 67.80 44.61
N GLU A 237 -34.09 66.53 44.99
CA GLU A 237 -33.00 65.65 44.49
C GLU A 237 -33.18 65.26 43.01
N GLY A 238 -34.43 65.16 42.54
CA GLY A 238 -34.80 64.86 41.16
C GLY A 238 -34.49 66.01 40.21
N SER A 239 -34.61 67.25 40.67
CA SER A 239 -34.31 68.45 39.88
C SER A 239 -32.83 68.49 39.40
N GLY A 240 -31.89 68.12 40.26
CA GLY A 240 -30.47 68.03 39.90
C GLY A 240 -30.18 66.89 38.91
N TYR A 241 -30.91 65.78 39.01
CA TYR A 241 -30.81 64.69 38.03
C TYR A 241 -31.42 65.09 36.67
N MET A 242 -32.54 65.83 36.67
CA MET A 242 -33.14 66.38 35.45
C MET A 242 -32.21 67.37 34.75
N GLU A 243 -31.50 68.24 35.48
CA GLU A 243 -30.47 69.10 34.89
C GLU A 243 -29.34 68.29 34.26
N THR A 244 -28.97 67.17 34.89
CA THR A 244 -27.97 66.24 34.34
C THR A 244 -28.47 65.59 33.04
N ILE A 245 -29.73 65.14 33.00
CA ILE A 245 -30.38 64.60 31.80
C ILE A 245 -30.41 65.67 30.69
N TRP A 246 -30.84 66.89 31.01
CA TRP A 246 -30.88 68.02 30.09
C TRP A 246 -29.50 68.30 29.49
N ASN A 247 -28.48 68.34 30.34
CA ASN A 247 -27.10 68.52 29.91
C ASN A 247 -26.65 67.36 29.02
N THR A 248 -26.97 66.10 29.35
CA THR A 248 -26.62 64.96 28.48
C THR A 248 -27.31 64.99 27.12
N LEU A 249 -28.56 65.44 27.05
CA LEU A 249 -29.30 65.57 25.78
C LEU A 249 -28.61 66.56 24.83
N HIS A 250 -28.12 67.68 25.35
CA HIS A 250 -27.49 68.74 24.54
C HIS A 250 -25.97 68.58 24.31
N THR A 251 -25.27 67.89 25.21
CA THR A 251 -23.80 67.71 25.12
C THR A 251 -23.38 66.43 24.42
N THR A 252 -24.26 65.44 24.32
CA THR A 252 -23.92 64.11 23.77
C THR A 252 -24.23 64.06 22.28
N PRO A 253 -23.28 63.67 21.41
CA PRO A 253 -23.48 63.62 19.96
C PRO A 253 -24.35 62.46 19.46
N LEU A 254 -24.90 61.65 20.37
CA LEU A 254 -25.79 60.51 20.07
C LEU A 254 -27.25 60.93 19.90
N PHE A 255 -27.59 62.13 20.39
CA PHE A 255 -28.91 62.72 20.23
C PHE A 255 -28.81 63.80 19.16
N ALA A 256 -29.53 63.61 18.06
CA ALA A 256 -29.59 64.57 16.97
C ALA A 256 -30.87 65.41 17.10
N GLN A 257 -30.69 66.72 17.08
CA GLN A 257 -31.79 67.67 17.03
C GLN A 257 -32.16 67.93 15.56
N GLU A 258 -33.39 67.59 15.18
CA GLU A 258 -33.95 67.89 13.87
C GLU A 258 -35.05 68.94 14.03
N GLN A 259 -34.85 70.13 13.46
CA GLN A 259 -35.85 71.20 13.52
C GLN A 259 -36.81 71.05 12.33
N LYS A 260 -38.07 70.70 12.62
CA LYS A 260 -39.11 70.55 11.61
C LYS A 260 -40.34 71.37 12.01
N ASP A 261 -40.81 72.23 11.11
CA ASP A 261 -42.05 73.01 11.27
C ASP A 261 -42.16 73.76 12.62
N ASP A 262 -41.08 74.43 13.04
CA ASP A 262 -40.99 75.21 14.30
C ASP A 262 -40.99 74.39 15.61
N VAL A 263 -40.92 73.05 15.50
CA VAL A 263 -40.81 72.11 16.63
C VAL A 263 -39.43 71.43 16.60
N THR A 264 -38.74 71.41 17.74
CA THR A 264 -37.47 70.70 17.90
C THR A 264 -37.72 69.22 18.17
N LEU A 265 -37.47 68.37 17.18
CA LEU A 265 -37.59 66.92 17.31
C LEU A 265 -36.23 66.32 17.72
N TRP A 266 -36.25 65.48 18.75
CA TRP A 266 -35.08 64.72 19.17
C TRP A 266 -35.12 63.31 18.56
N SER A 267 -33.99 62.88 18.00
CA SER A 267 -33.81 61.52 17.51
C SER A 267 -32.57 60.90 18.13
N TYR A 268 -32.66 59.63 18.48
CA TYR A 268 -31.50 58.85 18.88
C TYR A 268 -30.85 58.23 17.64
N THR A 269 -29.62 58.62 17.33
CA THR A 269 -28.83 58.00 16.27
C THR A 269 -27.82 57.05 16.90
N PRO A 270 -27.99 55.72 16.75
CA PRO A 270 -27.03 54.78 17.29
C PRO A 270 -25.65 55.02 16.65
N PRO A 271 -24.56 54.86 17.42
CA PRO A 271 -23.22 55.08 16.88
C PRO A 271 -23.01 54.15 15.69
N ALA A 272 -22.78 54.74 14.51
CA ALA A 272 -22.61 53.99 13.28
C ALA A 272 -21.51 52.93 13.49
N PRO A 273 -21.73 51.66 13.12
CA PRO A 273 -20.72 50.63 13.25
C PRO A 273 -19.48 51.10 12.49
N THR A 274 -18.36 51.23 13.19
CA THR A 274 -17.10 51.69 12.59
C THR A 274 -16.79 50.80 11.39
N PRO A 275 -16.58 51.36 10.19
CA PRO A 275 -16.27 50.56 9.02
C PRO A 275 -14.97 49.78 9.30
N PRO A 276 -14.90 48.50 8.89
CA PRO A 276 -13.73 47.67 9.16
C PRO A 276 -12.50 48.33 8.54
N THR A 277 -11.43 48.42 9.31
CA THR A 277 -10.19 49.04 8.82
C THR A 277 -9.62 48.21 7.66
N ALA A 278 -8.87 48.85 6.74
CA ALA A 278 -8.25 48.15 5.61
C ALA A 278 -7.35 46.98 6.04
N LEU A 279 -6.82 47.03 7.27
CA LEU A 279 -6.04 45.94 7.85
C LEU A 279 -6.95 44.76 8.22
N GLU A 280 -8.08 44.98 8.88
CA GLU A 280 -9.03 43.93 9.23
C GLU A 280 -9.62 43.25 7.99
N THR A 281 -9.89 43.99 6.91
CA THR A 281 -10.34 43.41 5.64
C THR A 281 -9.25 42.56 5.00
N SER A 282 -7.99 42.99 5.06
CA SER A 282 -6.86 42.19 4.56
C SER A 282 -6.63 40.91 5.37
N LEU A 283 -6.75 40.98 6.71
CA LEU A 283 -6.58 39.82 7.60
C LEU A 283 -7.73 38.83 7.49
N SER A 284 -8.97 39.32 7.38
CA SER A 284 -10.15 38.46 7.14
C SER A 284 -10.07 37.78 5.77
N THR A 285 -9.63 38.51 4.73
CA THR A 285 -9.36 37.93 3.41
C THR A 285 -8.26 36.87 3.49
N LEU A 286 -7.14 37.17 4.16
CA LEU A 286 -6.05 36.20 4.36
C LEU A 286 -6.56 34.94 5.08
N ARG A 287 -7.32 35.11 6.17
CA ARG A 287 -7.95 34.02 6.91
C ARG A 287 -8.87 33.18 6.03
N ALA A 288 -9.64 33.81 5.14
CA ALA A 288 -10.52 33.11 4.21
C ALA A 288 -9.74 32.34 3.12
N THR A 289 -8.58 32.84 2.69
CA THR A 289 -7.72 32.16 1.70
C THR A 289 -6.90 31.00 2.30
N LEU A 290 -6.66 31.01 3.62
CA LEU A 290 -5.95 29.96 4.29
C LEU A 290 -6.83 28.69 4.36
N PRO A 291 -6.34 27.53 3.93
CA PRO A 291 -7.09 26.29 4.04
C PRO A 291 -7.39 26.01 5.53
N PRO A 292 -8.60 25.52 5.87
CA PRO A 292 -8.92 25.16 7.24
C PRO A 292 -7.91 24.13 7.75
N ALA A 293 -7.54 24.24 9.03
CA ALA A 293 -6.65 23.29 9.68
C ALA A 293 -7.26 21.89 9.55
N ARG A 294 -6.75 21.10 8.59
CA ARG A 294 -7.20 19.72 8.40
C ARG A 294 -6.67 18.91 9.57
N THR A 295 -7.55 18.57 10.50
CA THR A 295 -7.38 17.46 11.43
C THR A 295 -7.31 16.18 10.60
N SER A 296 -6.11 15.89 10.08
CA SER A 296 -5.82 14.68 9.31
C SER A 296 -5.99 13.47 10.23
N LEU A 297 -7.16 12.82 10.18
CA LEU A 297 -7.42 11.56 10.88
C LEU A 297 -6.62 10.39 10.29
N HIS A 298 -6.11 10.47 9.06
CA HIS A 298 -5.21 9.45 8.51
C HIS A 298 -4.14 10.02 7.55
N PRO A 299 -2.84 9.87 7.86
CA PRO A 299 -1.73 10.40 7.06
C PRO A 299 -1.63 9.81 5.64
N PHE A 300 -2.33 8.70 5.37
CA PHE A 300 -2.33 8.01 4.08
C PHE A 300 -3.54 8.28 3.20
N GLN A 301 -4.48 9.15 3.61
CA GLN A 301 -5.67 9.43 2.78
C GLN A 301 -5.30 10.04 1.42
N HIS A 302 -4.32 10.94 1.38
CA HIS A 302 -3.84 11.52 0.13
C HIS A 302 -3.15 10.49 -0.77
N THR A 303 -2.39 9.55 -0.20
CA THR A 303 -1.80 8.45 -0.95
C THR A 303 -2.84 7.47 -1.44
N LEU A 304 -3.87 7.16 -0.64
CA LEU A 304 -4.96 6.29 -1.06
C LEU A 304 -5.81 6.93 -2.16
N GLN A 305 -6.10 8.22 -2.06
CA GLN A 305 -6.80 8.97 -3.10
C GLN A 305 -5.97 9.01 -4.39
N ALA A 306 -4.68 9.33 -4.30
CA ALA A 306 -3.79 9.34 -5.47
C ALA A 306 -3.65 7.95 -6.11
N LEU A 307 -3.60 6.88 -5.31
CA LEU A 307 -3.61 5.50 -5.81
C LEU A 307 -4.95 5.15 -6.45
N THR A 308 -6.06 5.65 -5.91
CA THR A 308 -7.40 5.45 -6.47
C THR A 308 -7.53 6.17 -7.81
N ASP A 309 -7.11 7.43 -7.89
CA ASP A 309 -7.12 8.23 -9.11
C ASP A 309 -6.20 7.63 -10.18
N PHE A 310 -5.01 7.16 -9.79
CA PHE A 310 -4.08 6.49 -10.69
C PHE A 310 -4.63 5.15 -11.19
N THR A 311 -5.26 4.37 -10.32
CA THR A 311 -5.93 3.11 -10.71
C THR A 311 -7.11 3.39 -11.63
N GLY A 312 -7.87 4.46 -11.38
CA GLY A 312 -8.94 4.94 -12.25
C GLY A 312 -8.42 5.38 -13.62
N TYR A 313 -7.25 6.03 -13.67
CA TYR A 313 -6.57 6.40 -14.91
C TYR A 313 -6.04 5.19 -15.69
N ILE A 314 -5.42 4.21 -15.01
CA ILE A 314 -5.00 2.97 -15.68
C ILE A 314 -6.22 2.23 -16.23
N ALA A 315 -7.29 2.09 -15.42
CA ALA A 315 -8.52 1.45 -15.83
C ALA A 315 -9.14 2.16 -17.03
N SER A 316 -9.21 3.50 -17.02
CA SER A 316 -9.73 4.24 -18.16
C SER A 316 -8.86 4.03 -19.40
N GLN A 317 -7.54 3.99 -19.29
CA GLN A 317 -6.64 3.71 -20.43
C GLN A 317 -6.73 2.25 -20.93
N THR A 318 -6.92 1.27 -20.04
CA THR A 318 -7.04 -0.14 -20.43
C THR A 318 -8.41 -0.48 -21.01
N TYR A 319 -9.48 0.20 -20.58
CA TYR A 319 -10.84 -0.01 -21.09
C TYR A 319 -11.24 0.98 -22.20
N ALA A 320 -10.55 2.10 -22.36
CA ALA A 320 -10.75 3.05 -23.45
C ALA A 320 -9.81 2.80 -24.65
N ILE A 321 -9.20 1.61 -24.77
CA ILE A 321 -8.50 1.22 -26.01
C ILE A 321 -9.52 1.34 -27.15
N PRO A 322 -9.35 2.29 -28.08
CA PRO A 322 -10.28 2.46 -29.18
C PRO A 322 -10.18 1.23 -30.08
N SER A 323 -11.33 0.75 -30.52
CA SER A 323 -11.56 -0.34 -31.46
C SER A 323 -11.01 -0.09 -32.88
N THR A 324 -10.02 0.81 -33.04
CA THR A 324 -9.49 1.26 -34.34
C THR A 324 -8.32 0.43 -34.87
N LEU A 325 -7.85 -0.58 -34.13
CA LEU A 325 -6.96 -1.64 -34.66
C LEU A 325 -7.68 -2.99 -34.86
N ARG A 326 -9.00 -2.94 -35.09
CA ARG A 326 -9.68 -4.03 -35.79
C ARG A 326 -9.57 -3.78 -37.29
N PHE A 327 -8.45 -4.21 -37.86
CA PHE A 327 -8.38 -4.37 -39.31
C PHE A 327 -9.33 -5.51 -39.73
N SER A 328 -9.90 -5.30 -40.92
CA SER A 328 -11.07 -5.95 -41.49
C SER A 328 -11.05 -7.47 -41.52
N GLY A 329 -12.22 -8.05 -41.21
CA GLY A 329 -12.82 -9.25 -41.80
C GLY A 329 -11.92 -10.36 -42.33
N ILE A 330 -11.97 -11.52 -41.66
CA ILE A 330 -12.24 -12.86 -42.21
C ILE A 330 -11.95 -13.84 -41.07
N GLY A 331 -12.92 -14.71 -40.78
CA GLY A 331 -12.74 -15.81 -39.85
C GLY A 331 -11.59 -16.69 -40.34
N MET A 332 -10.48 -16.67 -39.62
CA MET A 332 -9.41 -17.65 -39.81
C MET A 332 -8.81 -17.93 -38.45
N ASN A 333 -8.90 -19.19 -38.05
CA ASN A 333 -8.14 -19.77 -36.95
C ASN A 333 -6.65 -19.56 -37.24
N THR A 334 -6.07 -18.50 -36.67
CA THR A 334 -4.62 -18.34 -36.62
C THR A 334 -4.18 -18.91 -35.29
N PRO A 335 -3.34 -19.98 -35.28
CA PRO A 335 -2.82 -20.51 -34.03
C PRO A 335 -1.95 -19.40 -33.42
N LEU A 336 -2.33 -18.96 -32.22
CA LEU A 336 -1.58 -17.96 -31.50
C LEU A 336 -0.31 -18.65 -30.94
N PRO A 337 0.81 -17.92 -30.80
CA PRO A 337 2.02 -18.45 -30.19
C PRO A 337 1.71 -19.00 -28.78
N PRO A 338 2.38 -20.09 -28.35
CA PRO A 338 1.97 -20.90 -27.19
C PRO A 338 1.84 -20.11 -25.88
N GLY A 339 2.55 -18.98 -25.75
CA GLY A 339 2.46 -18.11 -24.58
C GLY A 339 1.12 -17.35 -24.44
N GLU A 340 0.44 -17.01 -25.54
CA GLU A 340 -0.81 -16.24 -25.46
C GLU A 340 -2.04 -17.12 -25.20
N GLU A 341 -1.97 -18.39 -25.60
CA GLU A 341 -2.98 -19.40 -25.27
C GLU A 341 -2.90 -19.84 -23.79
N GLU A 342 -1.69 -19.91 -23.24
CA GLU A 342 -1.44 -20.12 -21.80
C GLU A 342 -2.06 -18.98 -20.98
N VAL A 343 -1.81 -17.72 -21.37
CA VAL A 343 -2.35 -16.53 -20.68
C VAL A 343 -3.88 -16.48 -20.75
N ARG A 344 -4.49 -16.84 -21.89
CA ARG A 344 -5.95 -16.91 -21.99
C ARG A 344 -6.54 -18.05 -21.16
N ARG A 345 -5.85 -19.18 -21.06
CA ARG A 345 -6.25 -20.31 -20.22
C ARG A 345 -6.13 -19.97 -18.74
N GLU A 346 -5.04 -19.31 -18.35
CA GLU A 346 -4.84 -18.80 -17.00
C GLU A 346 -5.88 -17.74 -16.64
N ILE A 347 -6.19 -16.78 -17.52
CA ILE A 347 -7.24 -15.78 -17.28
C ILE A 347 -8.62 -16.45 -17.15
N ARG A 348 -8.91 -17.48 -17.95
CA ARG A 348 -10.17 -18.25 -17.83
C ARG A 348 -10.21 -19.07 -16.53
N ALA A 349 -9.09 -19.66 -16.12
CA ALA A 349 -8.95 -20.41 -14.88
C ALA A 349 -9.03 -19.51 -13.64
N LEU A 350 -8.35 -18.37 -13.64
CA LEU A 350 -8.42 -17.35 -12.58
C LEU A 350 -9.82 -16.74 -12.49
N LYS A 351 -10.46 -16.46 -13.62
CA LYS A 351 -11.84 -15.95 -13.63
C LYS A 351 -12.82 -16.99 -13.07
N GLY A 352 -12.66 -18.27 -13.40
CA GLY A 352 -13.42 -19.37 -12.80
C GLY A 352 -13.16 -19.51 -11.30
N LEU A 353 -11.91 -19.38 -10.86
CA LEU A 353 -11.51 -19.45 -9.45
C LEU A 353 -12.08 -18.29 -8.63
N VAL A 354 -12.03 -17.06 -9.16
CA VAL A 354 -12.49 -15.84 -8.48
C VAL A 354 -14.02 -15.77 -8.43
N LEU A 355 -14.71 -16.23 -9.47
CA LEU A 355 -16.18 -16.32 -9.46
C LEU A 355 -16.68 -17.43 -8.55
N ASN A 356 -15.96 -18.56 -8.44
CA ASN A 356 -16.33 -19.66 -7.53
C ASN A 356 -16.07 -19.31 -6.04
N ARG A 357 -15.15 -18.39 -5.74
CA ARG A 357 -14.83 -17.94 -4.37
C ARG A 357 -15.88 -17.02 -3.73
N ARG A 358 -16.77 -16.36 -4.49
CA ARG A 358 -17.85 -15.54 -3.90
C ARG A 358 -19.04 -16.36 -3.39
N SER A 359 -19.09 -17.67 -3.66
CA SER A 359 -20.16 -18.57 -3.21
C SER A 359 -19.88 -19.34 -1.91
N PHE A 360 -18.68 -19.22 -1.32
CA PHE A 360 -18.29 -20.04 -0.15
C PHE A 360 -17.63 -19.25 1.00
N LEU A 361 -18.19 -18.11 1.39
CA LEU A 361 -17.91 -17.55 2.71
C LEU A 361 -19.20 -17.64 3.54
N PRO A 362 -19.26 -18.45 4.62
CA PRO A 362 -20.38 -18.40 5.54
C PRO A 362 -20.42 -17.01 6.19
N SER A 363 -21.61 -16.43 6.24
CA SER A 363 -21.87 -15.15 6.90
C SER A 363 -21.42 -15.25 8.37
N THR A 364 -20.47 -14.40 8.77
CA THR A 364 -20.02 -14.30 10.16
C THR A 364 -21.19 -13.88 11.05
N PRO A 365 -21.49 -14.59 12.15
CA PRO A 365 -22.60 -14.25 13.02
C PRO A 365 -22.34 -12.91 13.72
N LYS A 366 -23.34 -12.04 13.66
CA LYS A 366 -23.39 -10.73 14.31
C LYS A 366 -23.51 -10.95 15.83
N LEU A 367 -22.55 -10.45 16.60
CA LEU A 367 -22.61 -10.48 18.07
C LEU A 367 -23.69 -9.49 18.55
N PRO A 368 -24.64 -9.88 19.43
CA PRO A 368 -25.58 -8.93 20.02
C PRO A 368 -24.92 -8.17 21.17
N SER A 369 -25.14 -6.87 21.16
CA SER A 369 -24.89 -5.96 22.27
C SER A 369 -25.93 -6.14 23.39
N GLU A 370 -25.49 -5.79 24.60
CA GLU A 370 -26.24 -5.28 25.76
C GLU A 370 -26.63 -6.21 26.93
N LEU A 371 -26.40 -5.61 28.10
CA LEU A 371 -26.53 -6.06 29.49
C LEU A 371 -28.00 -6.32 29.91
N PRO A 372 -28.21 -7.03 31.03
CA PRO A 372 -28.86 -6.33 32.14
C PRO A 372 -28.22 -6.61 33.51
N THR A 373 -28.32 -5.58 34.36
CA THR A 373 -28.05 -5.52 35.80
C THR A 373 -28.94 -6.45 36.62
N PRO A 374 -28.53 -6.78 37.84
CA PRO A 374 -29.34 -6.46 39.02
C PRO A 374 -28.74 -5.34 39.87
#